data_AF-A0AAU5W9Z3-F1
#
_entry.id   AF-A0AAU5W9Z3-F1
#
_cell.length_a   1.000
_cell.length_b   1.000
_cell.length_c   1.000
_cell.angle_alpha   90.00
_cell.angle_beta   90.00
_cell.angle_gamma   90.00
#
_symmetry.space_group_name_H-M   'P 1'
#
loop_
_entity.id
_entity.type
_entity.pdbx_description
1 polymer ?
#
loop_
_entity_poly.entity_id
_entity_poly.type
_entity_poly.pdbx_seq_one_letter_code
_entity_poly.pdbx_strand_id
1 'polypeptide(L)'
;MDPQRRFDRATALLDAGEFDAAGEPLLEAAEGGHAKAASMLGRLLCLNPRPWLPRDAPGDPEPWLRRALELDRGDRQAALLLASLLDRELLEMRPQEPWDQDIDPDDAESDPDEEPDPEEAWEAEIARRHDEVIALLDGLLAADPGDAAAAVGLVSLHAAAWDHHVEESGRDGPPLPESDEAGRALLASLVEAARRATDLDPSDAFAVSALAAALRWSGAPDAAEWEQRFAVLCPEWMDADSEPPPAREGVPSEGRYGWYVLEFGQMADNYGTNSFDRVVTADLGELRWACGKLLGHLRGSPFRQIDQDDGQPPECLTLSVYDAGRHVADVDLVPYLRTAPDAAPVVDWAAFDPPRPASPPLPPGRPALAWLSLGADAVHYGFSDDPRYYC
;
A
#
# COMPACT_ATOMS: atom_id res chain seq x y z
N MET A 1 -13.20 -26.55 -20.31
CA MET A 1 -11.84 -27.07 -20.04
C MET A 1 -11.70 -27.22 -18.53
N ASP A 2 -10.92 -28.18 -18.05
CA ASP A 2 -10.68 -28.39 -16.61
C ASP A 2 -10.03 -27.14 -15.99
N PRO A 3 -10.56 -26.57 -14.87
CA PRO A 3 -9.96 -25.41 -14.19
C PRO A 3 -8.47 -25.60 -13.87
N GLN A 4 -8.03 -26.81 -13.53
CA GLN A 4 -6.61 -27.09 -13.27
C GLN A 4 -5.74 -26.85 -14.51
N ARG A 5 -6.17 -27.33 -15.69
CA ARG A 5 -5.39 -27.15 -16.93
C ARG A 5 -5.25 -25.69 -17.35
N ARG A 6 -6.25 -24.87 -17.05
CA ARG A 6 -6.21 -23.43 -17.28
C ARG A 6 -5.23 -22.74 -16.34
N PHE A 7 -5.26 -23.14 -15.07
CA PHE A 7 -4.29 -22.67 -14.09
C PHE A 7 -2.85 -23.06 -14.49
N ASP A 8 -2.61 -24.32 -14.87
CA ASP A 8 -1.28 -24.77 -15.33
C ASP A 8 -0.79 -23.94 -16.53
N ARG A 9 -1.70 -23.63 -17.48
CA ARG A 9 -1.40 -22.75 -18.62
C ARG A 9 -1.07 -21.33 -18.16
N ALA A 10 -1.85 -20.76 -17.24
CA ALA A 10 -1.58 -19.43 -16.68
C ALA A 10 -0.21 -19.37 -16.01
N THR A 11 0.13 -20.35 -15.16
CA THR A 11 1.42 -20.41 -14.49
C THR A 11 2.57 -20.48 -15.49
N ALA A 12 2.46 -21.31 -16.53
CA ALA A 12 3.48 -21.38 -17.58
C ALA A 12 3.68 -20.04 -18.32
N LEU A 13 2.60 -19.27 -18.51
CA LEU A 13 2.67 -17.93 -19.12
C LEU A 13 3.33 -16.92 -18.17
N LEU A 14 3.00 -16.96 -16.88
CA LEU A 14 3.62 -16.09 -15.87
C LEU A 14 5.12 -16.39 -15.70
N ASP A 15 5.50 -17.66 -15.69
CA ASP A 15 6.92 -18.08 -15.66
C ASP A 15 7.70 -17.60 -16.89
N ALA A 16 7.00 -17.42 -18.03
CA ALA A 16 7.55 -16.84 -19.25
C ALA A 16 7.52 -15.29 -19.27
N GLY A 17 6.96 -14.64 -18.24
CA GLY A 17 6.76 -13.19 -18.18
C GLY A 17 5.61 -12.68 -19.07
N GLU A 18 4.74 -13.57 -19.55
CA GLU A 18 3.58 -13.25 -20.41
C GLU A 18 2.32 -12.95 -19.56
N PHE A 19 2.41 -11.96 -18.67
CA PHE A 19 1.34 -11.59 -17.72
C PHE A 19 0.00 -11.27 -18.38
N ASP A 20 0.01 -10.58 -19.53
CA ASP A 20 -1.21 -10.26 -20.28
C ASP A 20 -1.91 -11.52 -20.81
N ALA A 21 -1.13 -12.48 -21.33
CA ALA A 21 -1.66 -13.73 -21.83
C ALA A 21 -2.16 -14.64 -20.71
N ALA A 22 -1.63 -14.49 -19.50
CA ALA A 22 -2.05 -15.26 -18.32
C ALA A 22 -3.42 -14.83 -17.77
N GLY A 23 -3.87 -13.60 -18.06
CA GLY A 23 -5.10 -13.04 -17.50
C GLY A 23 -6.37 -13.85 -17.82
N GLU A 24 -6.62 -14.16 -19.09
CA GLU A 24 -7.81 -14.93 -19.51
C GLU A 24 -7.81 -16.37 -18.93
N PRO A 25 -6.72 -17.16 -19.02
CA PRO A 25 -6.66 -18.47 -18.36
C PRO A 25 -6.82 -18.42 -16.84
N LEU A 26 -6.30 -17.39 -16.15
CA LEU A 26 -6.52 -17.19 -14.71
C LEU A 26 -7.99 -16.93 -14.40
N LEU A 27 -8.62 -16.02 -15.14
CA LEU A 27 -10.05 -15.70 -14.99
C LEU A 27 -10.91 -16.94 -15.18
N GLU A 28 -10.74 -17.64 -16.30
CA GLU A 28 -11.53 -18.85 -16.58
C GLU A 28 -11.32 -19.97 -15.54
N ALA A 29 -10.12 -20.07 -14.94
CA ALA A 29 -9.83 -21.02 -13.88
C ALA A 29 -10.48 -20.60 -12.54
N ALA A 30 -10.41 -19.31 -12.21
CA ALA A 30 -11.01 -18.73 -11.00
C ALA A 30 -12.54 -18.84 -11.01
N GLU A 31 -13.18 -18.48 -12.13
CA GLU A 31 -14.62 -18.69 -12.37
C GLU A 31 -14.99 -20.18 -12.28
N GLY A 32 -14.08 -21.06 -12.70
CA GLY A 32 -14.19 -22.51 -12.56
C GLY A 32 -14.02 -23.05 -11.14
N GLY A 33 -13.80 -22.19 -10.14
CA GLY A 33 -13.66 -22.57 -8.73
C GLY A 33 -12.24 -22.96 -8.31
N HIS A 34 -11.20 -22.58 -9.05
CA HIS A 34 -9.82 -22.85 -8.68
C HIS A 34 -9.26 -21.78 -7.72
N ALA A 35 -9.16 -22.10 -6.42
CA ALA A 35 -8.77 -21.16 -5.35
C ALA A 35 -7.48 -20.37 -5.67
N LYS A 36 -6.42 -21.08 -6.06
CA LYS A 36 -5.12 -20.43 -6.35
C LYS A 36 -5.15 -19.54 -7.58
N ALA A 37 -6.06 -19.81 -8.53
CA ALA A 37 -6.22 -18.95 -9.70
C ALA A 37 -6.89 -17.63 -9.31
N ALA A 38 -7.92 -17.69 -8.45
CA ALA A 38 -8.56 -16.50 -7.89
C ALA A 38 -7.58 -15.65 -7.06
N SER A 39 -6.76 -16.30 -6.22
CA SER A 39 -5.70 -15.66 -5.43
C SER A 39 -4.66 -14.94 -6.31
N MET A 40 -4.19 -15.60 -7.38
CA MET A 40 -3.23 -15.01 -8.32
C MET A 40 -3.84 -13.89 -9.18
N LEU A 41 -5.10 -14.04 -9.60
CA LEU A 41 -5.82 -12.99 -10.31
C LEU A 41 -5.99 -11.74 -9.43
N GLY A 42 -6.48 -11.92 -8.19
CA GLY A 42 -6.59 -10.84 -7.21
C GLY A 42 -5.25 -10.13 -6.98
N ARG A 43 -4.16 -10.89 -6.82
CA ARG A 43 -2.80 -10.31 -6.70
C ARG A 43 -2.39 -9.47 -7.91
N LEU A 44 -2.59 -9.96 -9.13
CA LEU A 44 -2.25 -9.20 -10.34
C LEU A 44 -3.10 -7.93 -10.45
N LEU A 45 -4.37 -8.00 -10.05
CA LEU A 45 -5.26 -6.86 -10.06
C LEU A 45 -4.86 -5.81 -9.01
N CYS A 46 -4.34 -6.19 -7.84
CA CYS A 46 -3.73 -5.25 -6.88
C CYS A 46 -2.51 -4.50 -7.46
N LEU A 47 -1.82 -5.08 -8.44
CA LEU A 47 -0.68 -4.46 -9.13
C LEU A 47 -1.09 -3.68 -10.39
N ASN A 48 -2.37 -3.70 -10.74
CA ASN A 48 -2.89 -3.01 -11.90
C ASN A 48 -3.60 -1.72 -11.43
N PRO A 49 -2.85 -0.62 -11.33
CA PRO A 49 -3.42 0.64 -10.91
C PRO A 49 -4.47 1.08 -11.90
N ARG A 50 -5.68 1.26 -11.37
CA ARG A 50 -6.75 1.89 -12.09
C ARG A 50 -7.14 3.12 -11.31
N PRO A 51 -6.95 4.31 -11.91
CA PRO A 51 -7.52 5.51 -11.34
C PRO A 51 -9.05 5.37 -11.40
N TRP A 52 -9.69 5.19 -10.24
CA TRP A 52 -11.07 5.63 -9.99
C TRP A 52 -12.21 4.99 -10.82
N LEU A 53 -12.25 3.66 -10.95
CA LEU A 53 -13.48 3.00 -11.46
C LEU A 53 -14.47 2.65 -10.33
N PRO A 54 -15.79 2.70 -10.59
CA PRO A 54 -16.81 2.26 -9.63
C PRO A 54 -16.59 0.80 -9.19
N ARG A 55 -16.99 0.47 -7.94
CA ARG A 55 -16.82 -0.83 -7.24
C ARG A 55 -17.32 -2.10 -7.98
N ASP A 56 -17.89 -1.97 -9.17
CA ASP A 56 -18.38 -3.09 -9.99
C ASP A 56 -17.67 -3.24 -11.36
N ALA A 57 -16.60 -2.47 -11.59
CA ALA A 57 -15.89 -2.54 -12.86
C ALA A 57 -15.11 -3.87 -13.01
N PRO A 58 -15.06 -4.44 -14.23
CA PRO A 58 -14.25 -5.63 -14.50
C PRO A 58 -12.77 -5.31 -14.24
N GLY A 59 -12.24 -5.74 -13.09
CA GLY A 59 -10.88 -5.45 -12.65
C GLY A 59 -10.67 -5.19 -11.16
N ASP A 60 -11.72 -5.16 -10.34
CA ASP A 60 -11.59 -5.07 -8.89
C ASP A 60 -10.90 -6.34 -8.31
N PRO A 61 -9.78 -6.21 -7.55
CA PRO A 61 -9.16 -7.35 -6.88
C PRO A 61 -10.00 -7.95 -5.73
N GLU A 62 -10.85 -7.17 -5.04
CA GLU A 62 -11.54 -7.59 -3.81
C GLU A 62 -12.40 -8.86 -4.03
N PRO A 63 -13.29 -8.94 -5.03
CA PRO A 63 -14.11 -10.14 -5.26
C PRO A 63 -13.29 -11.41 -5.49
N TRP A 64 -12.13 -11.30 -6.14
CA TRP A 64 -11.27 -12.45 -6.42
C TRP A 64 -10.50 -12.93 -5.19
N LEU A 65 -10.04 -12.01 -4.34
CA LEU A 65 -9.40 -12.34 -3.07
C LEU A 65 -10.40 -12.97 -2.10
N ARG A 66 -11.61 -12.41 -2.00
CA ARG A 66 -12.71 -13.02 -1.25
C ARG A 66 -13.04 -14.41 -1.78
N ARG A 67 -13.16 -14.56 -3.10
CA ARG A 67 -13.43 -15.86 -3.73
C ARG A 67 -12.34 -16.89 -3.44
N ALA A 68 -11.07 -16.47 -3.41
CA ALA A 68 -9.98 -17.34 -3.02
C ALA A 68 -10.15 -17.87 -1.59
N LEU A 69 -10.50 -17.00 -0.63
CA LEU A 69 -10.73 -17.35 0.77
C LEU A 69 -11.99 -18.20 0.99
N GLU A 70 -13.03 -18.01 0.19
CA GLU A 70 -14.21 -18.89 0.20
C GLU A 70 -13.86 -20.32 -0.20
N LEU A 71 -13.01 -20.47 -1.22
CA LEU A 71 -12.59 -21.76 -1.77
C LEU A 71 -11.49 -22.42 -0.92
N ASP A 72 -10.61 -21.61 -0.31
CA ASP A 72 -9.55 -22.02 0.60
C ASP A 72 -9.34 -20.96 1.69
N ARG A 73 -10.00 -21.17 2.85
CA ARG A 73 -9.84 -20.29 4.03
C ARG A 73 -8.42 -20.25 4.58
N GLY A 74 -7.57 -21.20 4.20
CA GLY A 74 -6.16 -21.25 4.59
C GLY A 74 -5.23 -20.52 3.62
N ASP A 75 -5.74 -19.87 2.55
CA ASP A 75 -4.90 -19.11 1.63
C ASP A 75 -4.39 -17.82 2.29
N ARG A 76 -3.28 -17.97 3.02
CA ARG A 76 -2.55 -16.89 3.70
C ARG A 76 -2.28 -15.70 2.80
N GLN A 77 -1.93 -15.93 1.53
CA GLN A 77 -1.58 -14.85 0.61
C GLN A 77 -2.81 -14.02 0.23
N ALA A 78 -3.94 -14.68 -0.04
CA ALA A 78 -5.19 -14.00 -0.34
C ALA A 78 -5.68 -13.16 0.87
N ALA A 79 -5.53 -13.70 2.09
CA ALA A 79 -5.90 -12.99 3.31
C ALA A 79 -5.05 -11.73 3.54
N LEU A 80 -3.71 -11.82 3.38
CA LEU A 80 -2.83 -10.65 3.52
C LEU A 80 -3.09 -9.57 2.46
N LEU A 81 -3.33 -9.99 1.21
CA LEU A 81 -3.64 -9.06 0.13
C LEU A 81 -5.01 -8.39 0.33
N LEU A 82 -6.02 -9.14 0.79
CA LEU A 82 -7.33 -8.57 1.09
C LEU A 82 -7.26 -7.60 2.26
N ALA A 83 -6.55 -7.95 3.33
CA ALA A 83 -6.33 -7.06 4.46
C ALA A 83 -5.62 -5.76 4.04
N SER A 84 -4.58 -5.87 3.21
CA SER A 84 -3.85 -4.70 2.67
C SER A 84 -4.71 -3.82 1.77
N LEU A 85 -5.54 -4.44 0.92
CA LEU A 85 -6.45 -3.71 0.04
C LEU A 85 -7.48 -2.90 0.85
N LEU A 86 -8.09 -3.55 1.84
CA LEU A 86 -9.08 -2.93 2.72
C LEU A 86 -8.45 -1.82 3.60
N ASP A 87 -7.23 -2.02 4.10
CA ASP A 87 -6.50 -0.99 4.87
C ASP A 87 -6.21 0.25 4.02
N ARG A 88 -5.78 0.05 2.77
CA ARG A 88 -5.62 1.14 1.79
C ARG A 88 -6.95 1.87 1.53
N GLU A 89 -8.03 1.14 1.31
CA GLU A 89 -9.34 1.77 1.10
C GLU A 89 -9.80 2.55 2.34
N LEU A 90 -9.45 2.12 3.56
CA LEU A 90 -9.73 2.90 4.78
C LEU A 90 -8.95 4.21 4.81
N LEU A 91 -7.68 4.22 4.38
CA LEU A 91 -6.87 5.44 4.25
C LEU A 91 -7.47 6.41 3.21
N GLU A 92 -8.03 5.87 2.12
CA GLU A 92 -8.71 6.68 1.10
C GLU A 92 -10.06 7.22 1.61
N MET A 93 -10.80 6.43 2.38
CA MET A 93 -12.14 6.76 2.87
C MET A 93 -12.16 7.79 4.01
N ARG A 94 -11.28 7.67 5.01
CA ARG A 94 -11.27 8.51 6.22
C ARG A 94 -11.19 10.03 5.99
N PRO A 95 -10.31 10.53 5.10
CA PRO A 95 -10.19 11.96 4.86
C PRO A 95 -11.24 12.51 3.89
N GLN A 96 -12.13 11.67 3.32
CA GLN A 96 -13.23 12.14 2.48
C GLN A 96 -14.43 12.46 3.37
N GLU A 97 -14.85 13.73 3.37
CA GLU A 97 -16.19 14.06 3.87
C GLU A 97 -17.21 13.44 2.90
N PRO A 98 -18.26 12.76 3.38
CA PRO A 98 -19.26 12.11 2.52
C PRO A 98 -19.98 13.11 1.59
N TRP A 99 -19.86 14.41 1.88
CA TRP A 99 -20.50 15.53 1.19
C TRP A 99 -19.68 16.13 0.03
N ASP A 100 -18.43 15.70 -0.18
CA ASP A 100 -17.60 16.14 -1.32
C ASP A 100 -18.00 15.47 -2.65
N GLN A 101 -18.90 14.49 -2.59
CA GLN A 101 -19.63 14.05 -3.78
C GLN A 101 -20.71 15.08 -4.04
N ASP A 102 -20.74 15.70 -5.23
CA ASP A 102 -21.72 16.69 -5.68
C ASP A 102 -23.19 16.22 -5.49
N ILE A 103 -23.67 16.18 -4.25
CA ILE A 103 -25.08 15.96 -3.94
C ILE A 103 -25.75 17.23 -4.42
N ASP A 104 -26.54 17.10 -5.49
CA ASP A 104 -27.34 18.19 -6.00
C ASP A 104 -28.17 18.74 -4.84
N PRO A 105 -27.98 19.99 -4.42
CA PRO A 105 -28.77 20.57 -3.33
C PRO A 105 -30.28 20.53 -3.63
N ASP A 106 -30.68 20.33 -4.90
CA ASP A 106 -32.07 20.14 -5.30
C ASP A 106 -32.59 18.70 -5.08
N ASP A 107 -31.73 17.69 -4.87
CA ASP A 107 -32.11 16.31 -4.49
C ASP A 107 -32.27 16.12 -2.96
N ALA A 108 -32.06 17.18 -2.17
CA ALA A 108 -32.24 17.20 -0.71
C ALA A 108 -33.72 17.17 -0.24
N GLU A 109 -34.69 17.07 -1.17
CA GLU A 109 -36.12 16.90 -0.83
C GLU A 109 -36.53 15.44 -0.55
N SER A 110 -35.57 14.50 -0.52
CA SER A 110 -35.81 13.13 -0.07
C SER A 110 -36.36 13.10 1.37
N ASP A 111 -37.35 12.25 1.62
CA ASP A 111 -38.07 12.16 2.90
C ASP A 111 -37.09 11.91 4.05
N PRO A 112 -36.93 12.85 5.02
CA PRO A 112 -35.93 12.73 6.09
C PRO A 112 -36.18 11.55 7.05
N ASP A 113 -37.28 10.82 6.89
CA ASP A 113 -37.66 9.71 7.75
C ASP A 113 -37.31 8.30 7.18
N GLU A 114 -36.72 8.15 5.98
CA GLU A 114 -36.50 6.82 5.35
C GLU A 114 -35.04 6.38 5.08
N GLU A 115 -34.05 7.26 5.00
CA GLU A 115 -32.65 6.87 4.74
C GLU A 115 -31.73 7.18 5.93
N PRO A 116 -30.80 6.27 6.31
CA PRO A 116 -29.81 6.55 7.34
C PRO A 116 -28.97 7.76 6.94
N ASP A 117 -28.57 8.55 7.93
CA ASP A 117 -27.66 9.68 7.73
C ASP A 117 -26.43 9.19 6.94
N PRO A 118 -26.12 9.78 5.77
CA PRO A 118 -24.96 9.38 4.96
C PRO A 118 -23.66 9.34 5.76
N GLU A 119 -23.50 10.22 6.76
CA GLU A 119 -22.37 10.23 7.68
C GLU A 119 -22.35 8.96 8.55
N GLU A 120 -23.48 8.60 9.18
CA GLU A 120 -23.60 7.37 9.97
C GLU A 120 -23.37 6.11 9.12
N ALA A 121 -23.88 6.09 7.88
CA ALA A 121 -23.66 5.00 6.94
C ALA A 121 -22.18 4.87 6.52
N TRP A 122 -21.50 6.01 6.32
CA TRP A 122 -20.08 6.05 5.98
C TRP A 122 -19.19 5.59 7.14
N GLU A 123 -19.43 6.11 8.34
CA GLU A 123 -18.76 5.69 9.57
C GLU A 123 -18.95 4.19 9.84
N ALA A 124 -20.18 3.68 9.65
CA ALA A 124 -20.47 2.27 9.80
C ALA A 124 -19.71 1.39 8.79
N GLU A 125 -19.53 1.84 7.55
CA GLU A 125 -18.74 1.13 6.55
C GLU A 125 -17.23 1.17 6.86
N ILE A 126 -16.70 2.31 7.32
CA ILE A 126 -15.32 2.42 7.83
C ILE A 126 -15.10 1.45 8.98
N ALA A 127 -15.99 1.43 9.97
CA ALA A 127 -15.90 0.52 11.11
C ALA A 127 -15.97 -0.96 10.68
N ARG A 128 -16.91 -1.31 9.79
CA ARG A 128 -17.06 -2.68 9.27
C ARG A 128 -15.78 -3.15 8.55
N ARG A 129 -15.18 -2.29 7.72
CA ARG A 129 -13.94 -2.61 7.00
C ARG A 129 -12.75 -2.71 7.94
N HIS A 130 -12.65 -1.84 8.95
CA HIS A 130 -11.61 -1.92 9.98
C HIS A 130 -11.68 -3.26 10.74
N ASP A 131 -12.86 -3.65 11.22
CA ASP A 131 -13.08 -4.91 11.92
C ASP A 131 -12.75 -6.13 11.04
N GLU A 132 -13.05 -6.03 9.75
CA GLU A 132 -12.72 -7.06 8.77
C GLU A 132 -11.20 -7.23 8.59
N VAL A 133 -10.44 -6.13 8.50
CA VAL A 133 -8.96 -6.18 8.44
C VAL A 133 -8.41 -6.84 9.70
N ILE A 134 -8.88 -6.46 10.89
CA ILE A 134 -8.48 -7.09 12.17
C ILE A 134 -8.76 -8.59 12.12
N ALA A 135 -9.98 -9.00 11.74
CA ALA A 135 -10.37 -10.40 11.71
C ALA A 135 -9.52 -11.24 10.75
N LEU A 136 -9.14 -10.69 9.59
CA LEU A 136 -8.24 -11.34 8.64
C LEU A 136 -6.84 -11.53 9.25
N LEU A 137 -6.25 -10.47 9.82
CA LEU A 137 -4.89 -10.50 10.35
C LEU A 137 -4.77 -11.33 11.63
N ASP A 138 -5.71 -11.21 12.55
CA ASP A 138 -5.77 -12.05 13.75
C ASP A 138 -6.02 -13.52 13.39
N GLY A 139 -6.82 -13.79 12.36
CA GLY A 139 -7.00 -15.14 11.83
C GLY A 139 -5.69 -15.78 11.36
N LEU A 140 -4.83 -14.99 10.70
CA LEU A 140 -3.49 -15.42 10.29
C LEU A 140 -2.57 -15.62 11.49
N LEU A 141 -2.54 -14.70 12.45
CA LEU A 141 -1.72 -14.83 13.67
C LEU A 141 -2.17 -15.97 14.57
N ALA A 142 -3.45 -16.31 14.59
CA ALA A 142 -3.97 -17.47 15.30
C ALA A 142 -3.52 -18.78 14.63
N ALA A 143 -3.45 -18.81 13.29
CA ALA A 143 -2.98 -19.95 12.52
C ALA A 143 -1.45 -20.12 12.58
N ASP A 144 -0.72 -19.00 12.54
CA ASP A 144 0.74 -18.93 12.67
C ASP A 144 1.14 -17.68 13.50
N PRO A 145 1.40 -17.85 14.82
CA PRO A 145 1.85 -16.75 15.67
C PRO A 145 3.19 -16.13 15.24
N GLY A 146 3.95 -16.81 14.36
CA GLY A 146 5.19 -16.31 13.77
C GLY A 146 4.99 -15.45 12.51
N ASP A 147 3.75 -15.17 12.11
CA ASP A 147 3.46 -14.41 10.89
C ASP A 147 3.78 -12.91 11.04
N ALA A 148 5.03 -12.58 10.79
CA ALA A 148 5.52 -11.20 10.84
C ALA A 148 4.79 -10.26 9.87
N ALA A 149 4.28 -10.75 8.73
CA ALA A 149 3.56 -9.90 7.78
C ALA A 149 2.18 -9.51 8.34
N ALA A 150 1.47 -10.46 8.94
CA ALA A 150 0.19 -10.19 9.59
C ALA A 150 0.35 -9.24 10.80
N ALA A 151 1.41 -9.45 11.60
CA ALA A 151 1.72 -8.56 12.72
C ALA A 151 2.01 -7.12 12.26
N VAL A 152 2.82 -6.93 11.22
CA VAL A 152 3.10 -5.61 10.63
C VAL A 152 1.84 -5.00 10.00
N GLY A 153 0.95 -5.81 9.41
CA GLY A 153 -0.36 -5.35 8.93
C GLY A 153 -1.21 -4.73 10.05
N LEU A 154 -1.23 -5.31 11.25
CA LEU A 154 -1.94 -4.73 12.40
C LEU A 154 -1.31 -3.41 12.85
N VAL A 155 0.02 -3.29 12.79
CA VAL A 155 0.71 -2.02 13.06
C VAL A 155 0.24 -0.95 12.09
N SER A 156 0.16 -1.27 10.79
CA SER A 156 -0.30 -0.36 9.74
C SER A 156 -1.70 0.17 10.02
N LEU A 157 -2.65 -0.74 10.21
CA LEU A 157 -4.06 -0.40 10.48
C LEU A 157 -4.21 0.50 11.72
N HIS A 158 -3.52 0.16 12.81
CA HIS A 158 -3.61 0.94 14.06
C HIS A 158 -2.86 2.27 13.98
N ALA A 159 -1.77 2.36 13.23
CA ALA A 159 -1.07 3.61 12.97
C ALA A 159 -1.95 4.56 12.15
N ALA A 160 -2.56 4.07 11.07
CA ALA A 160 -3.50 4.82 10.26
C ALA A 160 -4.71 5.35 11.06
N ALA A 161 -5.25 4.53 11.97
CA ALA A 161 -6.37 4.95 12.83
C ALA A 161 -5.94 6.00 13.85
N TRP A 162 -4.72 5.87 14.38
CA TRP A 162 -4.13 6.86 15.29
C TRP A 162 -3.88 8.20 14.59
N ASP A 163 -3.32 8.19 13.38
CA ASP A 163 -2.99 9.42 12.65
C ASP A 163 -4.25 10.20 12.26
N HIS A 164 -5.29 9.51 11.77
CA HIS A 164 -6.59 10.13 11.52
C HIS A 164 -7.17 10.80 12.78
N HIS A 165 -7.08 10.15 13.95
CA HIS A 165 -7.52 10.74 15.22
C HIS A 165 -6.70 12.01 15.59
N VAL A 166 -5.40 12.02 15.32
CA VAL A 166 -4.55 13.21 15.55
C VAL A 166 -4.97 14.37 14.66
N GLU A 167 -5.25 14.09 13.38
CA GLU A 167 -5.70 15.07 12.40
C GLU A 167 -7.06 15.66 12.78
N GLU A 168 -8.07 14.81 13.01
CA GLU A 168 -9.42 15.25 13.39
C GLU A 168 -9.44 16.05 14.70
N SER A 169 -8.61 15.66 15.66
CA SER A 169 -8.55 16.34 16.95
C SER A 169 -7.69 17.61 16.93
N GLY A 170 -7.01 17.92 15.81
CA GLY A 170 -6.20 19.13 15.64
C GLY A 170 -5.06 19.23 16.65
N ARG A 171 -4.35 18.13 16.92
CA ARG A 171 -3.36 18.08 18.01
C ARG A 171 -1.95 18.39 17.55
N ASP A 172 -1.34 19.35 18.25
CA ASP A 172 0.00 19.85 17.92
C ASP A 172 1.16 19.07 18.56
N GLY A 173 0.91 18.03 19.37
CA GLY A 173 2.00 17.16 19.82
C GLY A 173 1.78 16.34 21.10
N PRO A 174 2.75 15.45 21.41
CA PRO A 174 2.73 14.59 22.59
C PRO A 174 3.06 15.35 23.90
N PRO A 175 2.66 14.82 25.07
CA PRO A 175 1.87 13.60 25.26
C PRO A 175 0.37 13.83 25.08
N LEU A 176 -0.37 12.72 24.96
CA LEU A 176 -1.83 12.75 24.88
C LEU A 176 -2.47 13.20 26.22
N PRO A 177 -3.40 14.18 26.20
CA PRO A 177 -4.21 14.55 27.37
C PRO A 177 -4.92 13.36 28.03
N GLU A 178 -4.99 13.36 29.37
CA GLU A 178 -5.74 12.37 30.15
C GLU A 178 -7.26 12.39 29.90
N SER A 179 -7.79 13.44 29.28
CA SER A 179 -9.21 13.50 28.88
C SER A 179 -9.52 12.72 27.60
N ASP A 180 -8.51 12.36 26.81
CA ASP A 180 -8.72 11.69 25.52
C ASP A 180 -8.73 10.17 25.65
N GLU A 181 -9.88 9.63 26.02
CA GLU A 181 -10.07 8.19 26.17
C GLU A 181 -9.93 7.43 24.84
N ALA A 182 -10.46 8.00 23.75
CA ALA A 182 -10.40 7.39 22.42
C ALA A 182 -8.96 7.28 21.91
N GLY A 183 -8.20 8.38 21.94
CA GLY A 183 -6.80 8.38 21.52
C GLY A 183 -5.93 7.45 22.37
N ARG A 184 -6.20 7.33 23.68
CA ARG A 184 -5.47 6.37 24.54
C ARG A 184 -5.75 4.92 24.16
N ALA A 185 -6.98 4.59 23.78
CA ALA A 185 -7.33 3.26 23.32
C ALA A 185 -6.62 2.92 22.00
N LEU A 186 -6.59 3.86 21.06
CA LEU A 186 -5.86 3.70 19.79
C LEU A 186 -4.35 3.50 20.01
N LEU A 187 -3.72 4.32 20.86
CA LEU A 187 -2.31 4.16 21.22
C LEU A 187 -2.02 2.83 21.90
N ALA A 188 -2.91 2.34 22.77
CA ALA A 188 -2.74 1.04 23.42
C ALA A 188 -2.74 -0.11 22.40
N SER A 189 -3.68 -0.11 21.45
CA SER A 189 -3.73 -1.08 20.35
C SER A 189 -2.47 -1.01 19.47
N LEU A 190 -2.02 0.20 19.12
CA LEU A 190 -0.79 0.40 18.34
C LEU A 190 0.45 -0.10 19.07
N VAL A 191 0.60 0.19 20.36
CA VAL A 191 1.71 -0.31 21.19
C VAL A 191 1.71 -1.84 21.25
N GLU A 192 0.55 -2.47 21.43
CA GLU A 192 0.44 -3.93 21.45
C GLU A 192 0.88 -4.54 20.12
N ALA A 193 0.31 -4.06 19.01
CA ALA A 193 0.64 -4.56 17.68
C ALA A 193 2.12 -4.34 17.34
N ALA A 194 2.67 -3.17 17.63
CA ALA A 194 4.05 -2.83 17.32
C ALA A 194 5.05 -3.61 18.19
N ARG A 195 4.75 -3.87 19.47
CA ARG A 195 5.54 -4.79 20.30
C ARG A 195 5.52 -6.21 19.73
N ARG A 196 4.35 -6.72 19.34
CA ARG A 196 4.24 -8.05 18.73
C ARG A 196 5.06 -8.15 17.43
N ALA A 197 4.95 -7.15 16.55
CA ALA A 197 5.70 -7.11 15.30
C ALA A 197 7.23 -7.01 15.53
N THR A 198 7.66 -6.18 16.48
CA THR A 198 9.10 -6.05 16.82
C THR A 198 9.66 -7.27 17.56
N ASP A 199 8.85 -8.01 18.31
CA ASP A 199 9.26 -9.29 18.90
C ASP A 199 9.49 -10.36 17.82
N LEU A 200 8.69 -10.35 16.74
CA LEU A 200 8.84 -11.25 15.59
C LEU A 200 9.98 -10.84 14.65
N ASP A 201 10.14 -9.54 14.44
CA ASP A 201 11.16 -8.95 13.57
C ASP A 201 11.74 -7.66 14.21
N PRO A 202 12.79 -7.80 15.05
CA PRO A 202 13.41 -6.64 15.71
C PRO A 202 14.09 -5.65 14.76
N SER A 203 14.23 -6.01 13.48
CA SER A 203 14.80 -5.18 12.41
C SER A 203 13.75 -4.47 11.55
N ASP A 204 12.46 -4.70 11.82
CA ASP A 204 11.41 -4.02 11.08
C ASP A 204 11.33 -2.55 11.49
N ALA A 205 11.89 -1.68 10.66
CA ALA A 205 11.97 -0.25 10.93
C ALA A 205 10.59 0.42 11.08
N PHE A 206 9.55 -0.11 10.42
CA PHE A 206 8.19 0.44 10.52
C PHE A 206 7.60 0.16 11.89
N ALA A 207 7.64 -1.10 12.32
CA ALA A 207 7.17 -1.49 13.64
C ALA A 207 7.94 -0.80 14.76
N VAL A 208 9.27 -0.65 14.62
CA VAL A 208 10.11 0.09 15.56
C VAL A 208 9.74 1.57 15.61
N SER A 209 9.54 2.22 14.46
CA SER A 209 9.12 3.63 14.38
C SER A 209 7.75 3.85 15.00
N ALA A 210 6.76 3.03 14.63
CA ALA A 210 5.40 3.10 15.15
C ALA A 210 5.37 2.89 16.67
N LEU A 211 6.16 1.94 17.20
CA LEU A 211 6.29 1.75 18.64
C LEU A 211 6.91 2.97 19.33
N ALA A 212 7.98 3.53 18.78
CA ALA A 212 8.62 4.72 19.32
C ALA A 212 7.65 5.91 19.37
N ALA A 213 6.93 6.16 18.27
CA ALA A 213 5.93 7.22 18.17
C ALA A 213 4.79 7.02 19.18
N ALA A 214 4.22 5.81 19.24
CA ALA A 214 3.10 5.50 20.13
C ALA A 214 3.49 5.63 21.61
N LEU A 215 4.69 5.18 21.99
CA LEU A 215 5.22 5.34 23.35
C LEU A 215 5.46 6.81 23.71
N ARG A 216 5.98 7.62 22.77
CA ARG A 216 6.15 9.06 22.97
C ARG A 216 4.81 9.75 23.23
N TRP A 217 3.80 9.48 22.40
CA TRP A 217 2.45 10.00 22.57
C TRP A 217 1.78 9.53 23.86
N SER A 218 2.08 8.31 24.30
CA SER A 218 1.59 7.77 25.58
C SER A 218 2.34 8.31 26.80
N GLY A 219 3.41 9.09 26.63
CA GLY A 219 4.27 9.55 27.72
C GLY A 219 5.04 8.42 28.41
N ALA A 220 5.23 7.29 27.73
CA ALA A 220 5.91 6.13 28.29
C ALA A 220 7.43 6.37 28.39
N PRO A 221 8.09 5.97 29.49
CA PRO A 221 9.49 6.31 29.75
C PRO A 221 10.49 5.58 28.84
N ASP A 222 10.08 4.51 28.15
CA ASP A 222 10.91 3.74 27.23
C ASP A 222 10.91 4.29 25.78
N ALA A 223 10.15 5.36 25.49
CA ALA A 223 10.09 5.97 24.16
C ALA A 223 11.48 6.31 23.60
N ALA A 224 12.35 6.93 24.42
CA ALA A 224 13.69 7.34 24.00
C ALA A 224 14.59 6.15 23.60
N GLU A 225 14.39 4.97 24.19
CA GLU A 225 15.13 3.77 23.81
C GLU A 225 14.71 3.31 22.41
N TRP A 226 13.42 3.31 22.12
CA TRP A 226 12.89 2.91 20.81
C TRP A 226 13.21 3.93 19.72
N GLU A 227 13.20 5.23 20.02
CA GLU A 227 13.68 6.27 19.10
C GLU A 227 15.17 6.07 18.77
N GLN A 228 15.99 5.71 19.76
CA GLN A 228 17.40 5.37 19.51
C GLN A 228 17.54 4.11 18.63
N ARG A 229 16.70 3.08 18.84
CA ARG A 229 16.69 1.88 17.98
C ARG A 229 16.31 2.24 16.55
N PHE A 230 15.28 3.08 16.37
CA PHE A 230 14.86 3.55 15.07
C PHE A 230 15.98 4.29 14.32
N ALA A 231 16.65 5.22 15.01
CA ALA A 231 17.78 5.97 14.46
C ALA A 231 18.95 5.08 13.99
N VAL A 232 19.13 3.89 14.57
CA VAL A 232 20.14 2.91 14.11
C VAL A 232 19.68 2.16 12.86
N LEU A 233 18.37 1.88 12.73
CA LEU A 233 17.80 1.18 11.58
C LEU A 233 17.74 2.06 10.33
N CYS A 234 17.37 3.34 10.50
CA CYS A 234 17.20 4.32 9.44
C CYS A 234 18.12 5.55 9.68
N PRO A 235 19.45 5.39 9.62
CA PRO A 235 20.38 6.50 9.85
C PRO A 235 20.20 7.64 8.85
N GLU A 236 19.68 7.36 7.66
CA GLU A 236 19.38 8.35 6.62
C GLU A 236 18.20 9.28 6.97
N TRP A 237 17.42 8.96 8.01
CA TRP A 237 16.32 9.80 8.51
C TRP A 237 16.74 10.70 9.67
N MET A 238 18.00 10.57 10.13
CA MET A 238 18.58 11.53 11.05
C MET A 238 19.00 12.76 10.26
N ASP A 239 18.74 13.96 10.80
CA ASP A 239 19.27 15.21 10.23
C ASP A 239 20.74 15.04 9.87
N ALA A 240 21.17 15.54 8.71
CA ALA A 240 22.56 15.41 8.25
C ALA A 240 23.58 16.00 9.26
N ASP A 241 23.12 16.89 10.14
CA ASP A 241 23.89 17.51 11.22
C ASP A 241 23.86 16.71 12.54
N SER A 242 23.02 15.68 12.65
CA SER A 242 22.99 14.76 13.80
C SER A 242 24.11 13.72 13.66
N GLU A 243 24.96 13.59 14.68
CA GLU A 243 25.90 12.47 14.73
C GLU A 243 25.11 11.16 14.78
N PRO A 244 25.31 10.22 13.82
CA PRO A 244 24.63 8.95 13.86
C PRO A 244 25.01 8.24 15.17
N PRO A 245 24.04 7.61 15.87
CA PRO A 245 24.34 6.90 17.11
C PRO A 245 25.44 5.87 16.85
N PRO A 246 26.44 5.73 17.75
CA PRO A 246 27.53 4.79 17.54
C PRO A 246 26.95 3.40 17.32
N ALA A 247 27.37 2.76 16.21
CA ALA A 247 26.96 1.40 15.89
C ALA A 247 27.26 0.48 17.08
N ARG A 248 26.20 0.00 17.75
CA ARG A 248 26.34 -0.96 18.84
C ARG A 248 26.51 -2.35 18.21
N GLU A 249 27.58 -3.06 18.58
CA GLU A 249 27.74 -4.46 18.24
C GLU A 249 26.49 -5.26 18.70
N GLY A 250 25.83 -5.93 17.76
CA GLY A 250 24.64 -6.75 18.02
C GLY A 250 23.29 -6.06 17.84
N VAL A 251 23.23 -4.81 17.35
CA VAL A 251 21.96 -4.24 16.85
C VAL A 251 21.69 -4.82 15.46
N PRO A 252 20.48 -5.32 15.17
CA PRO A 252 20.11 -5.76 13.83
C PRO A 252 20.30 -4.58 12.87
N SER A 253 21.32 -4.64 12.03
CA SER A 253 21.41 -3.76 10.87
C SER A 253 20.63 -4.44 9.75
N GLU A 254 19.77 -3.67 9.11
CA GLU A 254 19.10 -3.99 7.84
C GLU A 254 17.76 -4.70 8.01
N GLY A 255 16.73 -4.17 7.36
CA GLY A 255 15.47 -4.86 7.18
C GLY A 255 15.68 -6.16 6.41
N ARG A 256 14.72 -7.08 6.48
CA ARG A 256 14.90 -8.44 5.96
C ARG A 256 14.71 -8.57 4.44
N TYR A 257 14.08 -7.60 3.81
CA TYR A 257 13.49 -7.78 2.48
C TYR A 257 14.03 -6.81 1.43
N GLY A 258 14.02 -7.26 0.18
CA GLY A 258 14.24 -6.45 -1.01
C GLY A 258 12.96 -6.30 -1.82
N TRP A 259 12.76 -5.11 -2.40
CA TRP A 259 11.61 -4.80 -3.26
C TRP A 259 11.91 -3.65 -4.22
N TYR A 260 10.96 -3.43 -5.11
CA TYR A 260 10.91 -2.33 -6.06
C TYR A 260 9.71 -1.44 -5.75
N VAL A 261 9.90 -0.13 -5.90
CA VAL A 261 8.83 0.86 -5.93
C VAL A 261 8.90 1.54 -7.29
N LEU A 262 7.81 1.47 -8.05
CA LEU A 262 7.60 2.28 -9.24
C LEU A 262 6.74 3.46 -8.82
N GLU A 263 7.27 4.66 -8.91
CA GLU A 263 6.54 5.90 -8.66
C GLU A 263 6.25 6.59 -9.98
N PHE A 264 5.00 6.96 -10.18
CA PHE A 264 4.55 7.73 -11.32
C PHE A 264 3.89 9.00 -10.79
N GLY A 265 4.59 10.13 -10.87
CA GLY A 265 4.05 11.41 -10.43
C GLY A 265 3.33 12.13 -11.56
N GLN A 266 2.10 12.55 -11.27
CA GLN A 266 1.33 13.49 -12.06
C GLN A 266 1.33 14.83 -11.32
N MET A 267 1.75 15.90 -12.01
CA MET A 267 1.53 17.25 -11.49
C MET A 267 0.03 17.54 -11.63
N ALA A 268 -0.71 17.59 -10.53
CA ALA A 268 -2.09 18.03 -10.53
C ALA A 268 -2.08 19.57 -10.47
N ASP A 269 -2.53 20.16 -11.59
CA ASP A 269 -2.90 21.57 -11.80
C ASP A 269 -1.99 22.68 -11.20
N ASN A 270 -2.41 23.93 -11.34
CA ASN A 270 -1.62 25.11 -10.95
C ASN A 270 -1.38 25.24 -9.43
N TYR A 271 -1.92 24.33 -8.61
CA TYR A 271 -1.78 24.37 -7.16
C TYR A 271 -0.60 23.54 -6.64
N GLY A 272 0.10 22.79 -7.51
CA GLY A 272 1.35 22.12 -7.15
C GLY A 272 1.16 20.84 -6.33
N THR A 273 -0.04 20.26 -6.35
CA THR A 273 -0.31 18.97 -5.72
C THR A 273 0.20 17.88 -6.63
N ASN A 274 1.20 17.10 -6.21
CA ASN A 274 1.70 15.97 -7.00
C ASN A 274 0.97 14.70 -6.56
N SER A 275 0.14 14.10 -7.42
CA SER A 275 -0.37 12.75 -7.19
C SER A 275 0.62 11.71 -7.67
N PHE A 276 0.96 10.77 -6.79
CA PHE A 276 1.88 9.70 -7.10
C PHE A 276 1.15 8.37 -7.09
N ASP A 277 1.08 7.77 -8.27
CA ASP A 277 0.67 6.40 -8.49
C ASP A 277 1.88 5.50 -8.13
N ARG A 278 1.80 4.70 -7.05
CA ARG A 278 2.94 3.89 -6.58
C ARG A 278 2.72 2.39 -6.70
N VAL A 279 3.49 1.65 -7.49
CA VAL A 279 3.43 0.17 -7.50
C VAL A 279 4.59 -0.43 -6.72
N VAL A 280 4.28 -1.27 -5.73
CA VAL A 280 5.27 -1.99 -4.92
C VAL A 280 5.24 -3.49 -5.25
N THR A 281 6.37 -4.05 -5.63
CA THR A 281 6.52 -5.51 -5.83
C THR A 281 7.95 -5.98 -5.57
N ALA A 282 8.12 -7.24 -5.20
CA ALA A 282 9.42 -7.88 -5.11
C ALA A 282 9.86 -8.56 -6.42
N ASP A 283 8.99 -8.60 -7.43
CA ASP A 283 9.25 -9.22 -8.72
C ASP A 283 9.37 -8.17 -9.83
N LEU A 284 10.54 -8.11 -10.46
CA LEU A 284 10.81 -7.15 -11.53
C LEU A 284 9.96 -7.40 -12.79
N GLY A 285 9.58 -8.64 -13.07
CA GLY A 285 8.68 -8.98 -14.19
C GLY A 285 7.28 -8.42 -13.97
N GLU A 286 6.75 -8.58 -12.75
CA GLU A 286 5.48 -7.98 -12.35
C GLU A 286 5.52 -6.45 -12.42
N LEU A 287 6.60 -5.84 -11.93
CA LEU A 287 6.79 -4.40 -11.98
C LEU A 287 6.76 -3.88 -13.43
N ARG A 288 7.47 -4.57 -14.34
CA ARG A 288 7.51 -4.23 -15.77
C ARG A 288 6.12 -4.30 -16.39
N TRP A 289 5.36 -5.34 -16.07
CA TRP A 289 3.99 -5.49 -16.53
C TRP A 289 3.07 -4.40 -15.98
N ALA A 290 3.11 -4.14 -14.67
CA ALA A 290 2.34 -3.09 -14.01
C ALA A 290 2.65 -1.69 -14.59
N CYS A 291 3.93 -1.38 -14.82
CA CYS A 291 4.37 -0.18 -15.51
C CYS A 291 3.75 -0.05 -16.91
N GLY A 292 3.73 -1.15 -17.68
CA GLY A 292 3.08 -1.19 -18.98
C GLY A 292 1.57 -0.92 -18.91
N LYS A 293 0.90 -1.40 -17.86
CA LYS A 293 -0.51 -1.11 -17.61
C LYS A 293 -0.75 0.34 -17.23
N LEU A 294 0.03 0.90 -16.30
CA LEU A 294 -0.01 2.32 -15.94
C LEU A 294 0.07 3.22 -17.17
N LEU A 295 1.14 3.05 -17.94
CA LEU A 295 1.38 3.81 -19.16
C LEU A 295 0.29 3.58 -20.22
N GLY A 296 -0.33 2.39 -20.22
CA GLY A 296 -1.50 2.06 -21.01
C GLY A 296 -2.75 2.87 -20.64
N HIS A 297 -3.00 3.12 -19.36
CA HIS A 297 -4.15 3.92 -18.89
C HIS A 297 -4.01 5.41 -19.23
N LEU A 298 -2.77 5.91 -19.34
CA LEU A 298 -2.51 7.27 -19.84
C LEU A 298 -2.94 7.45 -21.31
N ARG A 299 -3.21 6.36 -22.04
CA ARG A 299 -3.77 6.42 -23.39
C ARG A 299 -5.23 6.87 -23.33
N GLY A 300 -5.47 8.14 -23.66
CA GLY A 300 -6.82 8.69 -23.80
C GLY A 300 -7.37 9.32 -22.52
N SER A 301 -6.59 9.34 -21.44
CA SER A 301 -6.89 10.18 -20.29
C SER A 301 -6.88 11.67 -20.69
N PRO A 302 -7.89 12.46 -20.28
CA PRO A 302 -7.90 13.91 -20.51
C PRO A 302 -6.71 14.63 -19.85
N PHE A 303 -5.97 13.97 -18.95
CA PHE A 303 -4.68 14.46 -18.44
C PHE A 303 -3.61 14.60 -19.54
N ARG A 304 -3.82 14.04 -20.74
CA ARG A 304 -3.06 14.45 -21.93
C ARG A 304 -3.21 15.94 -22.24
N GLN A 305 -4.31 16.60 -21.90
CA GLN A 305 -4.59 17.97 -22.36
C GLN A 305 -4.00 19.08 -21.49
N ILE A 306 -3.44 18.80 -20.31
CA ILE A 306 -3.05 19.89 -19.41
C ILE A 306 -1.84 20.68 -19.94
N ASP A 307 -0.99 20.13 -20.82
CA ASP A 307 0.00 20.94 -21.56
C ASP A 307 0.51 20.27 -22.86
N GLN A 308 -0.40 19.66 -23.65
CA GLN A 308 -0.02 19.00 -24.91
C GLN A 308 0.18 19.90 -26.14
N ASP A 309 0.39 21.20 -25.96
CA ASP A 309 0.97 21.96 -27.08
C ASP A 309 2.42 21.51 -27.39
N ASP A 310 3.12 20.80 -26.48
CA ASP A 310 4.54 20.43 -26.65
C ASP A 310 4.89 18.93 -26.61
N GLY A 311 3.94 18.02 -26.36
CA GLY A 311 4.20 16.57 -26.42
C GLY A 311 5.24 16.05 -25.42
N GLN A 312 5.39 16.69 -24.26
CA GLN A 312 6.36 16.28 -23.24
C GLN A 312 5.93 14.98 -22.52
N PRO A 313 6.90 14.10 -22.18
CA PRO A 313 6.66 12.89 -21.39
C PRO A 313 6.21 13.23 -19.95
N PRO A 314 5.69 12.25 -19.18
CA PRO A 314 5.46 12.45 -17.74
C PRO A 314 6.73 12.99 -17.09
N GLU A 315 6.58 13.97 -16.21
CA GLU A 315 7.72 14.69 -15.62
C GLU A 315 8.53 13.80 -14.67
N CYS A 316 7.90 12.81 -14.04
CA CYS A 316 8.62 11.80 -13.28
C CYS A 316 8.02 10.40 -13.44
N LEU A 317 8.90 9.46 -13.76
CA LEU A 317 8.65 8.03 -13.68
C LEU A 317 9.91 7.41 -13.09
N THR A 318 9.87 7.06 -11.81
CA THR A 318 11.04 6.62 -11.06
C THR A 318 10.89 5.18 -10.65
N LEU A 319 11.96 4.41 -10.81
CA LEU A 319 12.11 3.09 -10.20
C LEU A 319 13.08 3.18 -9.04
N SER A 320 12.57 3.07 -7.82
CA SER A 320 13.36 2.97 -6.61
C SER A 320 13.55 1.51 -6.21
N VAL A 321 14.79 1.14 -5.89
CA VAL A 321 15.18 -0.22 -5.51
C VAL A 321 15.56 -0.21 -4.03
N TYR A 322 14.97 -1.15 -3.28
CA TYR A 322 15.26 -1.35 -1.87
C TYR A 322 15.88 -2.72 -1.65
N ASP A 323 17.00 -2.76 -0.93
CA ASP A 323 17.67 -3.98 -0.51
C ASP A 323 17.84 -3.98 1.00
N ALA A 324 17.38 -5.06 1.64
CA ALA A 324 17.42 -5.21 3.09
C ALA A 324 16.79 -4.01 3.82
N GLY A 325 15.63 -3.55 3.33
CA GLY A 325 14.95 -2.37 3.86
C GLY A 325 15.56 -1.02 3.47
N ARG A 326 16.76 -0.99 2.89
CA ARG A 326 17.48 0.24 2.56
C ARG A 326 17.29 0.61 1.11
N HIS A 327 17.11 1.90 0.85
CA HIS A 327 17.18 2.45 -0.50
C HIS A 327 18.59 2.25 -1.07
N VAL A 328 18.69 1.63 -2.25
CA VAL A 328 19.99 1.34 -2.90
C VAL A 328 20.16 2.02 -4.26
N ALA A 329 19.07 2.37 -4.94
CA ALA A 329 19.13 3.04 -6.22
C ALA A 329 17.81 3.71 -6.59
N ASP A 330 17.89 4.84 -7.28
CA ASP A 330 16.82 5.40 -8.10
C ASP A 330 17.22 5.35 -9.57
N VAL A 331 16.26 4.96 -10.40
CA VAL A 331 16.39 4.97 -11.86
C VAL A 331 15.28 5.83 -12.43
N ASP A 332 15.65 6.99 -12.99
CA ASP A 332 14.74 7.78 -13.83
C ASP A 332 14.44 6.99 -15.12
N LEU A 333 13.18 6.62 -15.29
CA LEU A 333 12.70 5.83 -16.43
C LEU A 333 12.32 6.71 -17.64
N VAL A 334 12.20 8.03 -17.48
CA VAL A 334 11.79 8.96 -18.55
C VAL A 334 12.71 8.87 -19.79
N PRO A 335 14.06 8.84 -19.66
CA PRO A 335 14.96 8.69 -20.81
C PRO A 335 14.78 7.37 -21.58
N TYR A 336 14.20 6.36 -20.94
CA TYR A 336 13.96 5.04 -21.51
C TYR A 336 12.57 4.89 -22.10
N LEU A 337 11.72 5.92 -22.04
CA LEU A 337 10.41 5.89 -22.70
C LEU A 337 10.57 5.86 -24.24
N ARG A 338 9.74 5.05 -24.87
CA ARG A 338 9.60 4.92 -26.32
C ARG A 338 8.12 4.97 -26.68
N THR A 339 7.86 5.28 -27.94
CA THR A 339 6.52 5.19 -28.50
C THR A 339 6.36 3.82 -29.15
N ALA A 340 5.46 3.00 -28.62
CA ALA A 340 5.03 1.75 -29.23
C ALA A 340 4.28 2.01 -30.57
N PRO A 341 4.13 1.00 -31.47
CA PRO A 341 3.45 1.18 -32.76
C PRO A 341 2.02 1.73 -32.68
N ASP A 342 1.36 1.56 -31.54
CA ASP A 342 0.03 2.07 -31.22
C ASP A 342 0.04 3.45 -30.55
N ALA A 343 1.15 4.19 -30.68
CA ALA A 343 1.37 5.55 -30.17
C ALA A 343 1.41 5.69 -28.64
N ALA A 344 1.62 4.59 -27.93
CA ALA A 344 1.67 4.62 -26.48
C ALA A 344 3.08 4.68 -25.90
N PRO A 345 3.23 5.32 -24.73
CA PRO A 345 4.49 5.24 -24.01
C PRO A 345 4.71 3.81 -23.51
N VAL A 346 5.93 3.31 -23.71
CA VAL A 346 6.44 2.05 -23.15
C VAL A 346 7.88 2.28 -22.70
N VAL A 347 8.27 1.68 -21.57
CA VAL A 347 9.67 1.69 -21.12
C VAL A 347 10.48 0.67 -21.92
N ASP A 348 11.60 1.10 -22.50
CA ASP A 348 12.59 0.22 -23.12
C ASP A 348 13.47 -0.43 -22.04
N TRP A 349 12.92 -1.46 -21.40
CA TRP A 349 13.61 -2.23 -20.36
C TRP A 349 14.87 -2.96 -20.83
N ALA A 350 15.15 -3.02 -22.14
CA ALA A 350 16.38 -3.58 -22.69
C ALA A 350 17.51 -2.54 -22.79
N ALA A 351 17.19 -1.24 -22.68
CA ALA A 351 18.16 -0.16 -22.74
C ALA A 351 18.91 0.07 -21.42
N PHE A 352 18.50 -0.60 -20.33
CA PHE A 352 19.20 -0.59 -19.04
C PHE A 352 18.95 -1.89 -18.25
N ASP A 353 19.81 -2.18 -17.28
CA ASP A 353 19.65 -3.32 -16.37
C ASP A 353 19.34 -2.79 -14.96
N PRO A 354 18.09 -2.92 -14.47
CA PRO A 354 17.73 -2.44 -13.14
C PRO A 354 18.53 -3.19 -12.06
N PRO A 355 19.03 -2.51 -11.02
CA PRO A 355 19.62 -3.17 -9.86
C PRO A 355 18.66 -4.22 -9.29
N ARG A 356 19.21 -5.34 -8.82
CA ARG A 356 18.43 -6.39 -8.16
C ARG A 356 18.74 -6.41 -6.68
N PRO A 357 17.74 -6.34 -5.78
CA PRO A 357 17.97 -6.55 -4.37
C PRO A 357 18.62 -7.91 -4.14
N ALA A 358 19.63 -7.98 -3.27
CA ALA A 358 20.25 -9.24 -2.86
C ALA A 358 19.44 -9.96 -1.78
N SER A 359 18.62 -9.21 -1.05
CA SER A 359 17.80 -9.68 0.06
C SER A 359 16.61 -10.52 -0.39
N PRO A 360 16.07 -11.37 0.51
CA PRO A 360 14.82 -12.08 0.27
C PRO A 360 13.70 -11.15 -0.24
N PRO A 361 12.82 -11.60 -1.14
CA PRO A 361 11.73 -10.78 -1.66
C PRO A 361 10.73 -10.40 -0.54
N LEU A 362 10.23 -9.17 -0.59
CA LEU A 362 9.14 -8.71 0.28
C LEU A 362 7.89 -9.62 0.11
N PRO A 363 7.30 -10.15 1.20
CA PRO A 363 6.11 -10.99 1.11
C PRO A 363 4.91 -10.20 0.55
N PRO A 364 4.06 -10.79 -0.31
CA PRO A 364 2.84 -10.14 -0.77
C PRO A 364 1.92 -9.74 0.39
N GLY A 365 1.34 -8.53 0.31
CA GLY A 365 0.48 -7.97 1.34
C GLY A 365 1.20 -7.57 2.63
N ARG A 366 2.54 -7.57 2.66
CA ARG A 366 3.27 -6.87 3.74
C ARG A 366 3.30 -5.39 3.41
N PRO A 367 2.91 -4.49 4.35
CA PRO A 367 3.17 -3.07 4.20
C PRO A 367 4.65 -2.83 3.95
N ALA A 368 4.97 -2.07 2.90
CA ALA A 368 6.32 -1.58 2.68
C ALA A 368 6.40 -0.18 3.27
N LEU A 369 7.55 0.13 3.87
CA LEU A 369 7.92 1.53 4.07
C LEU A 369 8.18 2.13 2.70
N ALA A 370 7.18 2.75 2.09
CA ALA A 370 7.49 3.80 1.13
C ALA A 370 7.63 5.10 1.91
N TRP A 371 8.54 5.92 1.41
CA TRP A 371 8.78 7.25 1.90
C TRP A 371 7.52 8.10 1.74
N LEU A 372 6.95 8.58 2.84
CA LEU A 372 6.36 9.91 3.04
C LEU A 372 6.18 10.08 4.55
N SER A 373 6.82 11.12 5.10
CA SER A 373 6.49 11.82 6.35
C SER A 373 6.39 11.04 7.67
N LEU A 374 6.81 11.68 8.75
CA LEU A 374 6.25 11.45 10.09
C LEU A 374 4.79 11.96 10.14
N GLY A 375 3.98 11.41 9.24
CA GLY A 375 2.55 11.56 9.02
C GLY A 375 2.10 10.40 8.12
N ALA A 376 1.50 9.37 8.72
CA ALA A 376 0.53 8.42 8.18
C ALA A 376 0.73 7.57 6.91
N ASP A 377 1.69 7.82 6.02
CA ASP A 377 1.66 7.15 4.71
C ASP A 377 2.45 5.82 4.69
N ALA A 378 1.88 4.77 5.28
CA ALA A 378 2.31 3.40 5.02
C ALA A 378 1.83 2.96 3.61
N VAL A 379 2.74 2.50 2.74
CA VAL A 379 2.35 2.01 1.40
C VAL A 379 2.25 0.49 1.41
N HIS A 380 1.04 -0.02 1.21
CA HIS A 380 0.78 -1.44 1.08
C HIS A 380 1.31 -1.99 -0.25
N TYR A 381 1.66 -3.28 -0.27
CA TYR A 381 1.92 -4.02 -1.51
C TYR A 381 0.63 -4.07 -2.35
N GLY A 382 0.41 -3.08 -3.22
CA GLY A 382 -0.80 -3.03 -4.05
C GLY A 382 -1.36 -1.64 -4.38
N PHE A 383 -0.51 -0.69 -4.73
CA PHE A 383 -0.89 0.67 -5.12
C PHE A 383 -1.17 1.66 -3.98
N SER A 384 -0.77 2.93 -4.16
CA SER A 384 -1.10 4.07 -3.29
C SER A 384 -1.21 5.31 -4.17
N ASP A 385 -2.24 6.12 -3.90
CA ASP A 385 -2.65 7.33 -4.62
C ASP A 385 -2.69 8.55 -3.67
N ASP A 386 -1.82 8.65 -2.66
CA ASP A 386 -1.89 9.77 -1.70
C ASP A 386 -0.94 10.93 -2.05
N PRO A 387 -1.47 12.13 -2.38
CA PRO A 387 -0.72 13.38 -2.51
C PRO A 387 -0.79 14.30 -1.28
N ARG A 388 -1.14 13.85 -0.07
CA ARG A 388 -1.49 14.80 0.99
C ARG A 388 -0.36 15.13 1.96
N TYR A 389 -0.11 16.44 2.05
CA TYR A 389 0.66 17.20 3.03
C TYR A 389 2.18 17.35 2.82
N TYR A 390 2.55 18.40 2.07
CA TYR A 390 3.71 19.24 2.38
C TYR A 390 3.48 20.72 2.01
N CYS A 391 2.87 21.47 2.94
CA CYS A 391 3.25 22.82 3.42
C CYS A 391 2.39 23.19 4.63
#